data_AF-A0A0C9WEA1-F1
#
_entry.id   AF-A0A0C9WEA1-F1
#
_cell.length_a   1.000
_cell.length_b   1.000
_cell.length_c   1.000
_cell.angle_alpha   90.00
_cell.angle_beta   90.00
_cell.angle_gamma   90.00
#
_symmetry.space_group_name_H-M   'P 1'
#
loop_
_entity.id
_entity.type
_entity.pdbx_description
1 polymer ?
#
loop_
_entity_poly.entity_id
_entity_poly.type
_entity_poly.pdbx_seq_one_letter_code
_entity_poly.pdbx_strand_id
1 'polypeptide(L)'
;WSDHDVSILLNHFSKNTSQMADASNFKDTVYNAAVNLFIPLLSAGAFKSSAVITRKWTSLKQTYNAILTYQDKSGCHWDNVHGAGI
;
A
#
# COMPACT_ATOMS: atom_id res chain seq x y z
N TRP A 1 3.19 -7.41 -8.95
CA TRP A 1 3.06 -6.00 -8.57
C TRP A 1 4.36 -5.34 -8.93
N SER A 2 4.37 -4.50 -9.96
CA SER A 2 5.53 -3.65 -10.28
C SER A 2 5.59 -2.46 -9.32
N ASP A 3 6.73 -1.77 -9.26
CA ASP A 3 6.86 -0.54 -8.47
C ASP A 3 5.88 0.54 -8.95
N HIS A 4 5.63 0.60 -10.26
CA HIS A 4 4.60 1.45 -10.84
C HIS A 4 3.20 1.09 -10.31
N ASP A 5 2.83 -0.20 -10.27
CA ASP A 5 1.55 -0.63 -9.71
C ASP A 5 1.40 -0.21 -8.24
N VAL A 6 2.47 -0.39 -7.45
CA VAL A 6 2.47 -0.07 -6.02
C VAL A 6 2.36 1.44 -5.80
N SER A 7 3.05 2.25 -6.61
CA SER A 7 2.97 3.71 -6.57
C SER A 7 1.55 4.21 -6.86
N ILE A 8 0.88 3.68 -7.89
CA ILE A 8 -0.52 4.00 -8.20
C ILE A 8 -1.42 3.69 -6.99
N LEU A 9 -1.24 2.50 -6.40
CA LEU A 9 -2.05 2.07 -5.26
C LEU A 9 -1.85 2.97 -4.04
N LEU A 10 -0.60 3.25 -3.68
CA LEU A 10 -0.28 4.10 -2.53
C LEU A 10 -0.76 5.53 -2.72
N ASN A 11 -0.63 6.09 -3.93
CA ASN A 11 -1.14 7.42 -4.26
C ASN A 11 -2.67 7.49 -4.18
N HIS A 12 -3.37 6.43 -4.60
CA HIS A 12 -4.83 6.35 -4.46
C HIS A 12 -5.24 6.32 -2.98
N PHE A 13 -4.58 5.49 -2.17
CA PHE A 13 -4.89 5.37 -0.75
C PHE A 13 -4.52 6.60 0.08
N SER A 14 -3.39 7.25 -0.21
CA SER A 14 -3.00 8.48 0.49
C SER A 14 -4.01 9.62 0.28
N LYS A 15 -4.62 9.69 -0.91
CA LYS A 15 -5.71 10.64 -1.24
C LYS A 15 -7.05 10.27 -0.60
N ASN A 16 -7.22 9.04 -0.12
CA ASN A 16 -8.46 8.52 0.45
C ASN A 16 -8.33 8.18 1.93
N THR A 17 -7.36 8.76 2.65
CA THR A 17 -7.15 8.55 4.10
C THR A 17 -8.36 8.91 4.95
N SER A 18 -9.18 9.88 4.51
CA SER A 18 -10.47 10.20 5.15
C SER A 18 -11.51 9.08 5.09
N GLN A 19 -11.31 8.09 4.21
CA GLN A 19 -12.13 6.89 4.07
C GLN A 19 -11.49 5.65 4.71
N MET A 20 -10.49 5.84 5.58
CA MET A 20 -10.02 4.75 6.43
C MET A 20 -11.18 4.26 7.32
N ALA A 21 -11.29 2.94 7.39
CA ALA A 21 -12.15 2.20 8.29
C ALA A 21 -11.30 1.64 9.44
N ASP A 22 -11.85 0.68 10.18
CA ASP A 22 -11.21 0.09 11.35
C ASP A 22 -9.86 -0.56 11.04
N ALA A 23 -9.00 -0.57 12.06
CA ALA A 23 -7.68 -1.19 12.02
C ALA A 23 -6.81 -0.71 10.84
N SER A 24 -6.94 0.55 10.41
CA SER A 24 -6.16 1.12 9.30
C SER A 24 -6.35 0.39 7.96
N ASN A 25 -7.57 -0.12 7.72
CA ASN A 25 -8.01 -0.56 6.40
C ASN A 25 -8.84 0.55 5.74
N PHE A 26 -9.16 0.39 4.46
CA PHE A 26 -10.10 1.28 3.76
C PHE A 26 -11.46 0.61 3.60
N LYS A 27 -12.49 1.43 3.36
CA LYS A 27 -13.83 0.94 2.95
C LYS A 27 -13.75 0.22 1.60
N ASP A 28 -14.66 -0.73 1.36
CA ASP A 28 -14.77 -1.46 0.09
C ASP A 28 -14.89 -0.55 -1.13
N THR A 29 -15.53 0.62 -0.96
CA THR A 29 -15.63 1.66 -2.00
C THR A 29 -14.26 2.10 -2.51
N VAL A 30 -13.26 2.22 -1.63
CA VAL A 30 -11.89 2.64 -1.98
C VAL A 30 -11.17 1.52 -2.72
N TYR A 31 -11.32 0.26 -2.30
CA TYR A 31 -10.73 -0.89 -3.00
C TYR A 31 -11.34 -1.09 -4.38
N ASN A 32 -12.67 -0.98 -4.50
CA ASN A 32 -13.36 -1.07 -5.78
C ASN A 32 -12.97 0.07 -6.72
N ALA A 33 -12.82 1.30 -6.21
CA ALA A 33 -12.29 2.41 -6.98
C ALA A 33 -10.84 2.15 -7.45
N ALA A 34 -10.02 1.49 -6.62
CA ALA A 34 -8.66 1.13 -6.99
C ALA A 34 -8.62 0.13 -8.16
N VAL A 35 -9.56 -0.81 -8.24
CA VAL A 35 -9.67 -1.75 -9.37
C VAL A 35 -9.75 -1.00 -10.69
N ASN A 36 -10.55 0.08 -10.75
CA ASN A 36 -10.74 0.87 -11.97
C ASN A 36 -9.45 1.54 -12.46
N LEU A 37 -8.50 1.82 -11.56
CA LEU A 37 -7.19 2.37 -11.94
C LEU A 37 -6.33 1.35 -12.70
N PHE A 38 -6.55 0.06 -12.44
CA PHE A 38 -5.77 -1.02 -13.04
C PHE A 38 -6.41 -1.61 -14.30
N ILE A 39 -7.69 -1.35 -14.56
CA ILE A 39 -8.38 -1.81 -15.78
C ILE A 39 -7.66 -1.35 -17.06
N PRO A 40 -7.28 -0.07 -17.23
CA PRO A 40 -6.60 0.39 -18.43
C PRO A 40 -5.17 -0.17 -18.59
N LEU A 41 -4.58 -0.72 -17.52
CA LEU A 41 -3.21 -1.22 -17.48
C LEU A 41 -3.13 -2.72 -17.78
N LEU A 42 -4.26 -3.35 -18.13
CA LEU A 42 -4.35 -4.77 -18.51
C LEU A 42 -3.83 -4.98 -19.94
N SER A 43 -2.51 -4.95 -20.12
CA SER A 43 -1.89 -5.23 -21.42
C SER A 43 -1.47 -6.69 -21.58
N ALA A 44 -1.02 -7.35 -20.50
CA ALA A 44 -0.65 -8.78 -20.47
C ALA A 44 -0.61 -9.40 -19.06
N GLY A 45 -1.10 -8.68 -18.04
CA GLY A 45 -0.98 -9.07 -16.63
C GLY A 45 -2.27 -9.63 -16.03
N ALA A 46 -2.15 -10.32 -14.89
CA ALA A 46 -3.31 -10.78 -14.12
C ALA A 46 -4.16 -9.62 -13.63
N PHE A 47 -5.49 -9.77 -13.75
CA PHE A 47 -6.46 -8.80 -13.26
C PHE A 47 -6.32 -8.56 -11.75
N LYS A 48 -6.16 -7.30 -11.37
CA LYS A 48 -6.08 -6.87 -9.97
C LYS A 48 -7.49 -6.63 -9.44
N SER A 49 -8.16 -7.71 -9.05
CA SER A 49 -9.46 -7.63 -8.37
C SER A 49 -9.36 -6.95 -7.01
N SER A 50 -10.48 -6.49 -6.48
CA SER A 50 -10.56 -5.86 -5.15
C SER A 50 -9.89 -6.74 -4.08
N ALA A 51 -10.14 -8.05 -4.07
CA ALA A 51 -9.49 -8.99 -3.16
C ALA A 51 -7.96 -9.06 -3.31
N VAL A 52 -7.44 -8.98 -4.53
CA VAL A 52 -5.98 -8.95 -4.79
C VAL A 52 -5.36 -7.65 -4.28
N ILE A 53 -6.06 -6.53 -4.48
CA ILE A 53 -5.64 -5.21 -3.99
C ILE A 53 -5.64 -5.19 -2.45
N THR A 54 -6.70 -5.68 -1.81
CA THR A 54 -6.80 -5.77 -0.34
C THR A 54 -5.66 -6.59 0.25
N ARG A 55 -5.36 -7.78 -0.32
CA ARG A 55 -4.23 -8.60 0.13
C ARG A 55 -2.89 -7.87 0.00
N LYS A 56 -2.69 -7.14 -1.10
CA LYS A 56 -1.46 -6.35 -1.30
C LYS A 56 -1.36 -5.24 -0.25
N TRP A 57 -2.44 -4.52 0.02
CA TRP A 57 -2.48 -3.51 1.07
C TRP A 57 -2.12 -4.08 2.44
N THR A 58 -2.74 -5.20 2.81
CA THR A 58 -2.47 -5.85 4.10
C THR A 58 -0.98 -6.19 4.25
N SER A 59 -0.35 -6.74 3.20
CA SER A 59 1.09 -7.04 3.20
C SER A 59 1.96 -5.79 3.32
N LEU A 60 1.64 -4.72 2.59
CA LEU A 60 2.36 -3.45 2.68
C LEU A 60 2.27 -2.86 4.09
N LYS A 61 1.07 -2.86 4.67
CA LYS A 61 0.81 -2.38 6.03
C LYS A 61 1.57 -3.18 7.07
N GLN A 62 1.58 -4.51 6.96
CA GLN A 62 2.34 -5.39 7.86
C GLN A 62 3.83 -5.08 7.80
N THR A 63 4.38 -4.89 6.61
CA THR A 63 5.80 -4.55 6.41
C THR A 63 6.13 -3.20 7.04
N TYR A 64 5.31 -2.17 6.76
CA TYR A 64 5.46 -0.85 7.35
C TYR A 64 5.41 -0.88 8.87
N ASN A 65 4.43 -1.58 9.45
CA ASN A 65 4.31 -1.71 10.91
C ASN A 65 5.49 -2.47 11.53
N ALA A 66 6.05 -3.47 10.83
CA ALA A 66 7.24 -4.17 11.29
C ALA A 66 8.46 -3.24 11.32
N ILE A 67 8.63 -2.39 10.29
CA ILE A 67 9.68 -1.37 10.25
C ILE A 67 9.52 -0.39 11.41
N LEU A 68 8.31 0.15 11.63
CA LEU A 68 8.04 1.05 12.76
C LEU A 68 8.35 0.38 14.11
N THR A 69 7.92 -0.87 14.29
CA THR A 69 8.20 -1.64 15.52
C THR A 69 9.69 -1.83 15.74
N TYR A 70 10.44 -2.09 14.67
CA TYR A 70 11.89 -2.24 14.75
C TYR A 70 12.58 -0.92 15.08
N GLN A 71 12.17 0.19 14.47
CA GLN A 71 12.69 1.53 14.78
C GLN A 71 12.47 1.90 16.25
N ASP A 72 11.25 1.69 16.74
CA ASP A 72 10.89 1.93 18.14
C ASP A 72 11.76 1.13 19.11
N LYS A 73 11.98 -0.16 18.83
CA LYS A 73 12.78 -1.06 19.68
C LYS A 73 14.28 -0.82 19.60
N SER A 74 14.80 -0.45 18.43
CA SER A 74 16.24 -0.28 18.21
C SER A 74 16.74 1.11 18.58
N GLY A 75 15.85 2.10 18.68
CA GLY A 75 16.23 3.51 18.76
C GLY A 75 16.89 4.04 17.48
N CYS A 76 16.96 3.22 16.41
CA CYS A 76 17.52 3.63 15.14
C CYS A 76 16.50 4.48 14.38
N HIS A 77 16.85 5.75 14.15
CA HIS A 77 16.11 6.65 13.27
C HIS A 77 16.50 6.36 11.82
N TRP A 78 15.57 5.83 11.02
CA TRP A 78 15.77 5.72 9.57
C TRP A 78 15.00 6.87 8.93
N ASP A 79 15.67 7.98 8.73
CA ASP A 79 15.14 9.09 7.93
C ASP A 79 15.51 8.91 6.44
N ASN A 80 14.88 9.72 5.59
CA ASN A 80 15.17 9.73 4.15
C ASN A 80 16.54 10.37 3.83
N VAL A 81 17.29 10.80 4.83
CA VAL A 81 18.60 11.46 4.69
C VAL A 81 19.74 10.46 4.85
N HIS A 82 19.56 9.48 5.74
CA HIS A 82 20.54 8.45 6.09
C HIS A 82 19.94 7.04 5.95
N GLY A 83 19.16 6.80 4.88
CA GLY A 83 18.61 5.48 4.63
C GLY A 83 19.70 4.41 4.73
N ALA A 84 19.49 3.38 5.56
CA ALA A 84 20.38 2.23 5.49
C ALA A 84 20.10 1.58 4.14
N GLY A 85 21.07 1.67 3.23
CA GLY A 85 20.96 1.15 1.88
C GLY A 85 20.80 -0.37 1.87
N ILE A 86 19.58 -0.83 2.13
CA ILE A 86 19.08 -2.17 1.84
C ILE A 86 18.28 -2.16 0.54
#